data_AF-A0A4R2IAA7-F1
#
_entry.id   AF-A0A4R2IAA7-F1
#
_cell.length_a   1.000
_cell.length_b   1.000
_cell.length_c   1.000
_cell.angle_alpha   90.00
_cell.angle_beta   90.00
_cell.angle_gamma   90.00
#
_symmetry.space_group_name_H-M   'P 1'
#
loop_
_entity.id
_entity.type
_entity.pdbx_description
1 polymer ?
#
loop_
_entity_poly.entity_id
_entity_poly.type
_entity_poly.pdbx_seq_one_letter_code
_entity_poly.pdbx_strand_id
1 'polypeptide(L)'
;MYTVADLIADQAFGSEVFVADTDVLLGDACDALVTGQRSPLLRAVDAGSAIGLMSERAFREIGWMSASAARGRGVEHEALRALITDEYLPRVPVVVTPTADTDHWMPDATDIVDPDDVAHVQVARLVSARAIYSHDKHLRRPRLAPATRTDYDLRIVHLSVLSGRHESERGIGLVIGLTGVGATSIVSWTSVRLSVRPSMVWSGLALAAAASAYSVLAVPDRRQRIAERLKPLIERAGAAIERGDTARQALRDGRLIAAPETDRLEAWVAAHLVRNPDSTMGAIGEALDLDTAARRQLPALLRSHPSFELVSRYGWAVGRIRSELETQPSLSWKPRSSETR
;
A
#
# COMPACT_ATOMS: atom_id res chain seq x y z
N MET A 1 -16.66 6.51 24.93
CA MET A 1 -17.72 7.06 24.06
C MET A 1 -17.10 7.16 22.69
N TYR A 2 -17.36 6.19 21.82
CA TYR A 2 -16.68 6.04 20.52
C TYR A 2 -17.21 7.10 19.55
N THR A 3 -16.30 7.81 18.86
CA THR A 3 -16.69 8.81 17.87
C THR A 3 -17.10 8.14 16.56
N VAL A 4 -17.89 8.83 15.73
CA VAL A 4 -18.24 8.36 14.37
C VAL A 4 -16.98 8.14 13.51
N ALA A 5 -15.86 8.81 13.84
CA ALA A 5 -14.54 8.57 13.24
C ALA A 5 -13.94 7.21 13.62
N ASP A 6 -14.14 6.74 14.86
CA ASP A 6 -13.74 5.39 15.29
C ASP A 6 -14.59 4.30 14.60
N LEU A 7 -15.86 4.60 14.30
CA LEU A 7 -16.77 3.68 13.61
C LEU A 7 -16.45 3.51 12.11
N ILE A 8 -15.88 4.53 11.47
CA ILE A 8 -15.45 4.49 10.05
C ILE A 8 -14.01 3.92 9.92
N ALA A 9 -13.18 4.07 10.95
CA ALA A 9 -11.81 3.55 10.96
C ALA A 9 -11.71 2.03 11.22
N ASP A 10 -12.73 1.41 11.82
CA ASP A 10 -12.65 0.02 12.29
C ASP A 10 -13.42 -1.01 11.43
N GLN A 11 -14.44 -0.60 10.65
CA GLN A 11 -15.35 -1.55 9.96
C GLN A 11 -14.87 -2.15 8.63
N ALA A 12 -13.73 -1.73 8.09
CA ALA A 12 -12.99 -2.52 7.13
C ALA A 12 -11.52 -2.22 7.36
N PHE A 13 -10.71 -3.22 7.73
CA PHE A 13 -9.27 -3.02 7.67
C PHE A 13 -8.89 -2.85 6.19
N GLY A 14 -8.82 -1.61 5.74
CA GLY A 14 -8.25 -1.26 4.46
C GLY A 14 -6.77 -1.65 4.41
N SER A 15 -6.20 -1.57 3.21
CA SER A 15 -4.80 -1.83 2.94
C SER A 15 -3.89 -1.18 3.99
N GLU A 16 -2.83 -1.87 4.36
CA GLU A 16 -1.80 -1.30 5.22
C GLU A 16 -1.07 -0.18 4.50
N VAL A 17 -1.23 1.05 4.98
CA VAL A 17 -0.45 2.20 4.51
C VAL A 17 0.88 2.21 5.25
N PHE A 18 2.00 2.24 4.52
CA PHE A 18 3.34 2.34 5.09
C PHE A 18 4.19 3.35 4.31
N VAL A 19 5.20 3.89 4.97
CA VAL A 19 6.26 4.66 4.32
C VAL A 19 7.52 3.81 4.27
N ALA A 20 8.09 3.64 3.09
CA ALA A 20 9.31 2.89 2.87
C ALA A 20 10.52 3.82 2.97
N ASP A 21 11.52 3.36 3.70
CA ASP A 21 12.85 3.96 3.73
C ASP A 21 13.75 3.35 2.65
N THR A 22 14.83 4.06 2.33
CA THR A 22 15.81 3.71 1.29
C THR A 22 16.40 2.32 1.51
N ASP A 23 16.78 2.01 2.75
CA ASP A 23 17.50 0.78 3.09
C ASP A 23 16.65 -0.48 2.87
N VAL A 24 15.36 -0.40 3.18
CA VAL A 24 14.39 -1.47 2.94
C VAL A 24 14.14 -1.64 1.45
N LEU A 25 13.94 -0.56 0.70
CA LEU A 25 13.69 -0.65 -0.74
C LEU A 25 14.89 -1.22 -1.50
N LEU A 26 16.10 -0.74 -1.20
CA LEU A 26 17.33 -1.26 -1.79
C LEU A 26 17.62 -2.70 -1.34
N GLY A 27 17.41 -2.99 -0.05
CA GLY A 27 17.63 -4.32 0.52
C GLY A 27 16.70 -5.37 -0.10
N ASP A 28 15.41 -5.07 -0.18
CA ASP A 28 14.38 -5.94 -0.76
C ASP A 28 14.59 -6.14 -2.28
N ALA A 29 15.01 -5.09 -3.01
CA ALA A 29 15.35 -5.21 -4.43
C ALA A 29 16.60 -6.07 -4.66
N CYS A 30 17.65 -5.91 -3.84
CA CYS A 30 18.82 -6.78 -3.87
C CYS A 30 18.46 -8.23 -3.55
N ASP A 31 17.65 -8.48 -2.52
CA ASP A 31 17.20 -9.82 -2.15
C ASP A 31 16.38 -10.46 -3.29
N ALA A 32 15.56 -9.69 -4.00
CA ALA A 32 14.83 -10.16 -5.18
C ALA A 32 15.76 -10.58 -6.33
N LEU A 33 16.82 -9.82 -6.59
CA LEU A 33 17.83 -10.18 -7.60
C LEU A 33 18.62 -11.43 -7.21
N VAL A 34 19.00 -11.57 -5.94
CA VAL A 34 19.75 -12.73 -5.44
C VAL A 34 18.91 -13.99 -5.49
N THR A 35 17.65 -13.91 -5.07
CA THR A 35 16.78 -15.09 -4.96
C THR A 35 16.03 -15.43 -6.25
N GLY A 36 15.93 -14.48 -7.17
CA GLY A 36 15.03 -14.55 -8.33
C GLY A 36 13.55 -14.53 -7.96
N GLN A 37 13.21 -14.32 -6.67
CA GLN A 37 11.84 -14.23 -6.21
C GLN A 37 11.38 -12.79 -6.17
N ARG A 38 10.14 -12.57 -6.57
CA ARG A 38 9.53 -11.24 -6.49
C ARG A 38 9.42 -10.79 -5.04
N SER A 39 9.74 -9.52 -4.81
CA SER A 39 9.54 -8.82 -3.55
C SER A 39 8.19 -9.13 -2.89
N PRO A 40 8.18 -9.66 -1.66
CA PRO A 40 6.96 -9.80 -0.88
C PRO A 40 6.23 -8.47 -0.66
N LEU A 41 6.97 -7.38 -0.52
CA LEU A 41 6.44 -6.04 -0.34
C LEU A 41 5.65 -5.59 -1.57
N LEU A 42 6.23 -5.73 -2.77
CA LEU A 42 5.56 -5.36 -4.02
C LEU A 42 4.37 -6.26 -4.32
N ARG A 43 4.43 -7.56 -3.97
CA ARG A 43 3.26 -8.44 -4.06
C ARG A 43 2.11 -7.95 -3.18
N ALA A 44 2.41 -7.46 -1.98
CA ALA A 44 1.39 -6.88 -1.10
C ALA A 44 0.76 -5.61 -1.66
N VAL A 45 1.57 -4.74 -2.27
CA VAL A 45 1.09 -3.55 -2.96
C VAL A 45 0.17 -3.92 -4.15
N ASP A 46 0.61 -4.82 -5.02
CA ASP A 46 -0.18 -5.25 -6.19
C ASP A 46 -1.50 -5.96 -5.82
N ALA A 47 -1.45 -6.78 -4.76
CA ALA A 47 -2.64 -7.43 -4.23
C ALA A 47 -3.61 -6.44 -3.56
N GLY A 48 -3.17 -5.21 -3.29
CA GLY A 48 -3.94 -4.20 -2.56
C GLY A 48 -4.05 -4.50 -1.06
N SER A 49 -3.24 -5.41 -0.52
CA SER A 49 -3.16 -5.63 0.93
C SER A 49 -2.31 -4.55 1.62
N ALA A 50 -1.45 -3.86 0.87
CA ALA A 50 -0.66 -2.72 1.33
C ALA A 50 -0.66 -1.57 0.32
N ILE A 51 -0.33 -0.36 0.80
CA ILE A 51 -0.09 0.85 0.00
C ILE A 51 1.23 1.44 0.51
N GLY A 52 2.26 1.41 -0.34
CA GLY A 52 3.57 1.96 -0.01
C GLY A 52 3.76 3.35 -0.57
N LEU A 53 4.36 4.24 0.21
CA LEU A 53 4.86 5.54 -0.23
C LEU A 53 6.32 5.70 0.18
N MET A 54 7.03 6.64 -0.43
CA MET A 54 8.35 7.03 0.04
C MET A 54 8.46 8.56 0.10
N SER A 55 9.32 9.08 0.96
CA SER A 55 9.63 10.52 0.98
C SER A 55 10.49 10.88 -0.23
N GLU A 56 10.49 12.15 -0.63
CA GLU A 56 11.46 12.65 -1.61
C GLU A 56 12.90 12.39 -1.17
N ARG A 57 13.18 12.49 0.15
CA ARG A 57 14.48 12.14 0.73
C ARG A 57 14.88 10.71 0.37
N ALA A 58 14.00 9.73 0.64
CA ALA A 58 14.25 8.32 0.32
C ALA A 58 14.51 8.12 -1.17
N PHE A 59 13.70 8.76 -2.02
CA PHE A 59 13.85 8.68 -3.47
C PHE A 59 15.23 9.16 -3.95
N ARG A 60 15.72 10.30 -3.42
CA ARG A 60 17.07 10.80 -3.73
C ARG A 60 18.15 9.85 -3.24
N GLU A 61 17.94 9.28 -2.05
CA GLU A 61 18.90 8.36 -1.47
C GLU A 61 19.03 7.04 -2.24
N ILE A 62 17.92 6.49 -2.73
CA ILE A 62 17.94 5.32 -3.63
C ILE A 62 18.89 5.59 -4.81
N GLY A 63 18.80 6.79 -5.40
CA GLY A 63 19.67 7.22 -6.50
C GLY A 63 21.15 7.03 -6.18
N TRP A 64 21.63 7.63 -5.09
CA TRP A 64 23.06 7.62 -4.75
C TRP A 64 23.56 6.37 -4.01
N MET A 65 22.67 5.62 -3.33
CA MET A 65 23.05 4.49 -2.47
C MET A 65 22.95 3.18 -3.22
N SER A 66 22.26 3.15 -4.37
CA SER A 66 22.12 1.98 -5.23
C SER A 66 23.47 1.31 -5.54
N ALA A 67 24.52 2.09 -5.83
CA ALA A 67 25.85 1.53 -6.13
C ALA A 67 26.49 0.84 -4.91
N SER A 68 26.36 1.44 -3.73
CA SER A 68 26.86 0.89 -2.47
C SER A 68 26.08 -0.37 -2.07
N ALA A 69 24.75 -0.32 -2.17
CA ALA A 69 23.88 -1.45 -1.88
C ALA A 69 24.14 -2.64 -2.81
N ALA A 70 24.30 -2.39 -4.11
CA ALA A 70 24.61 -3.42 -5.10
C ALA A 70 25.92 -4.14 -4.75
N ARG A 71 26.98 -3.36 -4.47
CA ARG A 71 28.29 -3.90 -4.05
C ARG A 71 28.20 -4.70 -2.76
N GLY A 72 27.50 -4.19 -1.75
CA GLY A 72 27.35 -4.85 -0.45
C GLY A 72 26.58 -6.18 -0.51
N ARG A 73 25.78 -6.39 -1.56
CA ARG A 73 24.97 -7.61 -1.76
C ARG A 73 25.44 -8.49 -2.91
N GLY A 74 26.53 -8.11 -3.60
CA GLY A 74 27.07 -8.88 -4.72
C GLY A 74 26.14 -8.96 -5.92
N VAL A 75 25.34 -7.91 -6.17
CA VAL A 75 24.45 -7.82 -7.34
C VAL A 75 24.96 -6.76 -8.32
N GLU A 76 24.61 -6.92 -9.59
CA GLU A 76 24.94 -5.94 -10.63
C GLU A 76 24.18 -4.62 -10.40
N HIS A 77 24.91 -3.50 -10.39
CA HIS A 77 24.32 -2.18 -10.10
C HIS A 77 23.29 -1.77 -11.15
N GLU A 78 23.55 -2.05 -12.42
CA GLU A 78 22.62 -1.77 -13.52
C GLU A 78 21.32 -2.57 -13.37
N ALA A 79 21.42 -3.87 -13.03
CA ALA A 79 20.26 -4.71 -12.78
C ALA A 79 19.43 -4.21 -11.59
N LEU A 80 20.08 -3.74 -10.52
CA LEU A 80 19.41 -3.13 -9.38
C LEU A 80 18.67 -1.85 -9.78
N ARG A 81 19.30 -0.97 -10.55
CA ARG A 81 18.67 0.27 -11.02
C ARG A 81 17.48 0.00 -11.95
N ALA A 82 17.62 -0.96 -12.86
CA ALA A 82 16.53 -1.37 -13.73
C ALA A 82 15.36 -1.92 -12.92
N LEU A 83 15.62 -2.84 -11.98
CA LEU A 83 14.58 -3.41 -11.13
C LEU A 83 13.85 -2.33 -10.31
N ILE A 84 14.58 -1.38 -9.71
CA ILE A 84 13.96 -0.28 -8.95
C ILE A 84 13.08 0.58 -9.87
N THR A 85 13.57 0.92 -11.04
CA THR A 85 12.87 1.79 -12.00
C THR A 85 11.61 1.11 -12.53
N ASP A 86 11.70 -0.17 -12.87
CA ASP A 86 10.62 -0.91 -13.54
C ASP A 86 9.59 -1.47 -12.55
N GLU A 87 10.03 -1.87 -11.35
CA GLU A 87 9.15 -2.52 -10.37
C GLU A 87 8.76 -1.62 -9.19
N TYR A 88 9.67 -0.83 -8.63
CA TYR A 88 9.42 -0.10 -7.38
C TYR A 88 8.83 1.29 -7.60
N LEU A 89 9.44 2.12 -8.47
CA LEU A 89 8.96 3.50 -8.69
C LEU A 89 7.50 3.59 -9.17
N PRO A 90 6.99 2.67 -10.00
CA PRO A 90 5.57 2.66 -10.40
C PRO A 90 4.60 2.33 -9.26
N ARG A 91 5.09 1.70 -8.18
CA ARG A 91 4.27 1.15 -7.09
C ARG A 91 4.39 1.91 -5.79
N VAL A 92 5.45 2.69 -5.61
CA VAL A 92 5.75 3.43 -4.39
C VAL A 92 5.87 4.92 -4.74
N PRO A 93 4.76 5.68 -4.70
CA PRO A 93 4.77 7.11 -5.03
C PRO A 93 5.71 7.90 -4.11
N VAL A 94 6.35 8.90 -4.69
CA VAL A 94 7.26 9.81 -4.00
C VAL A 94 6.50 11.02 -3.50
N VAL A 95 6.49 11.23 -2.17
CA VAL A 95 5.82 12.36 -1.52
C VAL A 95 6.84 13.46 -1.26
N VAL A 96 6.58 14.64 -1.82
CA VAL A 96 7.39 15.83 -1.56
C VAL A 96 6.89 16.49 -0.28
N THR A 97 7.81 16.73 0.66
CA THR A 97 7.55 17.50 1.87
C THR A 97 7.88 18.97 1.63
N PRO A 98 7.12 19.92 2.18
CA PRO A 98 7.45 21.33 2.11
C PRO A 98 8.83 21.62 2.76
N THR A 99 9.50 22.66 2.26
CA THR A 99 10.71 23.18 2.92
C THR A 99 10.33 23.94 4.18
N ALA A 100 11.25 24.02 5.14
CA ALA A 100 11.01 24.61 6.46
C ALA A 100 10.53 26.09 6.41
N ASP A 101 10.84 26.81 5.32
CA ASP A 101 10.50 28.22 5.15
C ASP A 101 9.15 28.47 4.43
N THR A 102 8.31 27.44 4.28
CA THR A 102 7.00 27.58 3.62
C THR A 102 5.85 27.55 4.63
N ASP A 103 4.75 28.24 4.30
CA ASP A 103 3.53 28.29 5.13
C ASP A 103 2.70 26.98 5.10
N HIS A 104 3.27 25.90 4.55
CA HIS A 104 2.59 24.61 4.46
C HIS A 104 2.74 23.82 5.75
N TRP A 105 1.61 23.44 6.33
CA TRP A 105 1.61 22.62 7.53
C TRP A 105 2.07 21.19 7.23
N MET A 106 2.96 20.67 8.08
CA MET A 106 3.27 19.25 8.18
C MET A 106 3.08 18.77 9.62
N PRO A 107 2.80 17.48 9.83
CA PRO A 107 2.83 16.92 11.17
C PRO A 107 4.17 17.20 11.85
N ASP A 108 4.11 17.48 13.16
CA ASP A 108 5.30 17.62 13.98
C ASP A 108 6.17 16.36 13.86
N ALA A 109 7.49 16.54 13.86
CA ALA A 109 8.51 15.50 13.86
C ALA A 109 9.73 15.91 14.70
N THR A 110 9.54 16.85 15.65
CA THR A 110 10.59 17.34 16.56
C THR A 110 11.10 16.26 17.53
N ASP A 111 10.37 15.16 17.69
CA ASP A 111 10.79 13.97 18.43
C ASP A 111 11.86 13.13 17.70
N ILE A 112 12.17 13.48 16.45
CA ILE A 112 13.14 12.77 15.62
C ILE A 112 14.52 13.40 15.74
N VAL A 113 15.48 12.57 16.13
CA VAL A 113 16.86 13.00 16.40
C VAL A 113 17.67 13.16 15.11
N ASP A 114 17.46 12.29 14.12
CA ASP A 114 18.18 12.39 12.84
C ASP A 114 17.40 13.30 11.87
N PRO A 115 17.98 14.42 11.40
CA PRO A 115 17.34 15.27 10.40
C PRO A 115 17.00 14.56 9.09
N ASP A 116 17.74 13.50 8.74
CA ASP A 116 17.48 12.73 7.52
C ASP A 116 16.15 11.95 7.62
N ASP A 117 15.75 11.54 8.82
CA ASP A 117 14.53 10.77 9.09
C ASP A 117 13.24 11.63 9.13
N VAL A 118 13.38 12.94 9.33
CA VAL A 118 12.26 13.86 9.54
C VAL A 118 11.22 13.76 8.42
N ALA A 119 11.67 13.74 7.16
CA ALA A 119 10.77 13.66 6.01
C ALA A 119 9.95 12.34 6.00
N HIS A 120 10.56 11.22 6.38
CA HIS A 120 9.88 9.92 6.43
C HIS A 120 8.79 9.93 7.50
N VAL A 121 9.07 10.51 8.67
CA VAL A 121 8.11 10.61 9.78
C VAL A 121 6.98 11.57 9.47
N GLN A 122 7.29 12.73 8.90
CA GLN A 122 6.29 13.71 8.50
C GLN A 122 5.31 13.12 7.47
N VAL A 123 5.82 12.43 6.43
CA VAL A 123 4.97 11.75 5.44
C VAL A 123 4.15 10.66 6.12
N ALA A 124 4.76 9.82 6.96
CA ALA A 124 4.08 8.72 7.61
C ALA A 124 2.93 9.20 8.52
N ARG A 125 3.14 10.28 9.27
CA ARG A 125 2.09 10.92 10.08
C ARG A 125 1.03 11.55 9.20
N LEU A 126 1.41 12.24 8.12
CA LEU A 126 0.48 12.94 7.22
C LEU A 126 -0.54 11.98 6.61
N VAL A 127 -0.07 10.81 6.13
CA VAL A 127 -0.94 9.80 5.48
C VAL A 127 -1.57 8.81 6.47
N SER A 128 -1.34 9.00 7.77
CA SER A 128 -1.74 8.05 8.82
C SER A 128 -1.25 6.63 8.54
N ALA A 129 0.03 6.50 8.15
CA ALA A 129 0.69 5.22 7.98
C ALA A 129 0.67 4.40 9.28
N ARG A 130 0.70 3.07 9.16
CA ARG A 130 0.78 2.18 10.33
C ARG A 130 2.21 2.01 10.83
N ALA A 131 3.18 2.10 9.93
CA ALA A 131 4.59 1.93 10.22
C ALA A 131 5.45 2.61 9.14
N ILE A 132 6.67 2.96 9.51
CA ILE A 132 7.77 3.15 8.56
C ILE A 132 8.52 1.83 8.44
N TYR A 133 8.81 1.43 7.20
CA TYR A 133 9.57 0.24 6.91
C TYR A 133 11.02 0.68 6.73
N SER A 134 11.83 0.49 7.78
CA SER A 134 13.25 0.87 7.85
C SER A 134 14.03 -0.10 8.76
N HIS A 135 15.33 -0.27 8.52
CA HIS A 135 16.27 -0.90 9.45
C HIS A 135 17.07 0.12 10.28
N ASP A 136 16.83 1.42 10.12
CA ASP A 136 17.49 2.45 10.92
C ASP A 136 17.11 2.34 12.40
N LYS A 137 18.12 2.38 13.28
CA LYS A 137 17.92 2.44 14.73
C LYS A 137 17.18 3.72 15.16
N HIS A 138 17.33 4.82 14.44
CA HIS A 138 16.73 6.12 14.75
C HIS A 138 15.22 6.14 14.53
N LEU A 139 14.71 5.31 13.61
CA LEU A 139 13.27 5.08 13.42
C LEU A 139 12.73 3.91 14.27
N ARG A 140 13.56 2.91 14.57
CA ARG A 140 13.15 1.75 15.39
C ARG A 140 13.05 2.04 16.89
N ARG A 141 13.99 2.81 17.45
CA ARG A 141 13.97 3.19 18.88
C ARG A 141 12.70 3.92 19.33
N PRO A 142 12.21 4.95 18.59
CA PRO A 142 10.93 5.59 18.90
C PRO A 142 9.71 4.74 18.50
N ARG A 143 9.91 3.48 18.06
CA ARG A 143 8.86 2.54 17.63
C ARG A 143 8.05 3.05 16.43
N LEU A 144 8.69 3.76 15.50
CA LEU A 144 8.07 4.15 14.24
C LEU A 144 8.29 3.08 13.15
N ALA A 145 9.36 2.31 13.29
CA ALA A 145 9.69 1.15 12.47
C ALA A 145 9.78 -0.15 13.31
N PRO A 146 9.61 -1.34 12.71
CA PRO A 146 9.68 -2.62 13.43
C PRO A 146 11.00 -2.76 14.19
N ALA A 147 10.93 -3.06 15.49
CA ALA A 147 12.09 -2.99 16.39
C ALA A 147 13.21 -3.96 16.00
N THR A 148 12.85 -5.13 15.50
CA THR A 148 13.77 -6.17 15.04
C THR A 148 13.50 -6.59 13.59
N ARG A 149 14.49 -7.26 12.97
CA ARG A 149 14.30 -7.87 11.66
C ARG A 149 13.19 -8.93 11.69
N THR A 150 13.09 -9.70 12.78
CA THR A 150 12.02 -10.68 12.98
C THR A 150 10.64 -10.03 12.97
N ASP A 151 10.47 -8.88 13.64
CA ASP A 151 9.19 -8.15 13.64
C ASP A 151 8.83 -7.66 12.24
N TYR A 152 9.82 -7.17 11.49
CA TYR A 152 9.66 -6.79 10.09
C TYR A 152 9.20 -7.99 9.25
N ASP A 153 9.91 -9.11 9.31
CA ASP A 153 9.61 -10.32 8.54
C ASP A 153 8.21 -10.86 8.89
N LEU A 154 7.81 -10.83 10.16
CA LEU A 154 6.46 -11.21 10.59
C LEU A 154 5.37 -10.33 9.98
N ARG A 155 5.58 -9.00 9.91
CA ARG A 155 4.63 -8.11 9.22
C ARG A 155 4.54 -8.45 7.73
N ILE A 156 5.66 -8.71 7.07
CA ILE A 156 5.68 -9.13 5.66
C ILE A 156 4.92 -10.45 5.45
N VAL A 157 5.04 -11.40 6.39
CA VAL A 157 4.27 -12.64 6.37
C VAL A 157 2.77 -12.35 6.49
N HIS A 158 2.35 -11.51 7.44
CA HIS A 158 0.94 -11.12 7.57
C HIS A 158 0.41 -10.43 6.30
N LEU A 159 1.19 -9.52 5.72
CA LEU A 159 0.85 -8.90 4.44
C LEU A 159 0.71 -9.95 3.33
N SER A 160 1.62 -10.92 3.25
CA SER A 160 1.58 -12.00 2.27
C SER A 160 0.32 -12.89 2.42
N VAL A 161 -0.10 -13.17 3.65
CA VAL A 161 -1.36 -13.87 3.94
C VAL A 161 -2.57 -13.06 3.42
N LEU A 162 -2.58 -11.74 3.67
CA LEU A 162 -3.63 -10.86 3.17
C LEU A 162 -3.61 -10.69 1.65
N SER A 163 -2.44 -10.74 1.01
CA SER A 163 -2.29 -10.71 -0.45
C SER A 163 -2.90 -11.95 -1.09
N GLY A 164 -2.53 -13.14 -0.60
CA GLY A 164 -3.07 -14.40 -1.11
C GLY A 164 -4.60 -14.48 -0.94
N ARG A 165 -5.14 -13.88 0.12
CA ARG A 165 -6.59 -13.73 0.31
C ARG A 165 -7.21 -12.81 -0.74
N HIS A 166 -6.69 -11.60 -0.95
CA HIS A 166 -7.23 -10.68 -1.96
C HIS A 166 -7.13 -11.22 -3.39
N GLU A 167 -6.04 -11.91 -3.73
CA GLU A 167 -5.90 -12.59 -5.02
C GLU A 167 -6.95 -13.69 -5.20
N SER A 168 -7.21 -14.47 -4.14
CA SER A 168 -8.26 -15.49 -4.12
C SER A 168 -9.66 -14.88 -4.21
N GLU A 169 -9.93 -13.81 -3.47
CA GLU A 169 -11.21 -13.08 -3.49
C GLU A 169 -11.46 -12.41 -4.83
N ARG A 170 -10.44 -11.84 -5.49
CA ARG A 170 -10.54 -11.32 -6.87
C ARG A 170 -10.84 -12.45 -7.87
N GLY A 171 -10.25 -13.62 -7.68
CA GLY A 171 -10.56 -14.82 -8.47
C GLY A 171 -11.98 -15.36 -8.25
N ILE A 172 -12.49 -15.33 -7.01
CA ILE A 172 -13.83 -15.83 -6.64
C ILE A 172 -14.93 -14.79 -6.95
N GLY A 173 -14.69 -13.51 -6.73
CA GLY A 173 -15.63 -12.42 -7.03
C GLY A 173 -15.94 -12.30 -8.52
N LEU A 174 -14.96 -12.63 -9.37
CA LEU A 174 -15.15 -12.75 -10.81
C LEU A 174 -16.08 -13.92 -11.19
N VAL A 175 -16.14 -14.97 -10.37
CA VAL A 175 -17.02 -16.15 -10.55
C VAL A 175 -18.45 -15.88 -10.04
N ILE A 176 -18.62 -15.10 -8.96
CA ILE A 176 -19.94 -14.80 -8.35
C ILE A 176 -20.64 -13.62 -9.05
N GLY A 177 -19.92 -12.59 -9.48
CA GLY A 177 -20.51 -11.45 -10.20
C GLY A 177 -21.18 -11.82 -11.52
N LEU A 178 -20.80 -12.96 -12.11
CA LEU A 178 -21.39 -13.49 -13.33
C LEU A 178 -22.60 -14.42 -13.10
N THR A 179 -22.88 -14.83 -11.85
CA THR A 179 -24.07 -15.64 -11.51
C THR A 179 -25.20 -14.84 -10.85
N GLY A 180 -24.93 -13.65 -10.31
CA GLY A 180 -25.89 -12.90 -9.48
C GLY A 180 -26.71 -11.81 -10.18
N VAL A 181 -26.22 -11.13 -11.21
CA VAL A 181 -26.93 -10.00 -11.86
C VAL A 181 -26.59 -9.95 -13.36
N GLY A 182 -27.62 -10.02 -14.22
CA GLY A 182 -27.63 -9.65 -15.64
C GLY A 182 -26.30 -9.67 -16.42
N ALA A 183 -26.11 -10.74 -17.20
CA ALA A 183 -24.92 -11.04 -18.00
C ALA A 183 -24.58 -10.06 -19.16
N THR A 184 -25.08 -8.83 -19.20
CA THR A 184 -24.92 -7.95 -20.38
C THR A 184 -23.98 -6.76 -20.22
N SER A 185 -23.46 -6.45 -19.03
CA SER A 185 -22.73 -5.17 -18.84
C SER A 185 -21.39 -5.23 -18.11
N ILE A 186 -20.94 -6.37 -17.60
CA ILE A 186 -19.70 -6.45 -16.77
C ILE A 186 -18.48 -6.96 -17.58
N VAL A 187 -18.69 -7.48 -18.79
CA VAL A 187 -17.63 -8.13 -19.59
C VAL A 187 -16.64 -7.14 -20.22
N SER A 188 -17.02 -5.87 -20.44
CA SER A 188 -16.12 -4.89 -21.07
C SER A 188 -15.14 -4.23 -20.10
N TRP A 189 -15.47 -4.15 -18.81
CA TRP A 189 -14.64 -3.42 -17.83
C TRP A 189 -13.56 -4.29 -17.16
N THR A 190 -13.76 -5.62 -17.16
CA THR A 190 -12.85 -6.59 -16.53
C THR A 190 -11.75 -7.09 -17.46
N SER A 191 -11.91 -7.01 -18.79
CA SER A 191 -10.91 -7.53 -19.74
C SER A 191 -9.70 -6.61 -19.95
N VAL A 192 -9.86 -5.29 -19.75
CA VAL A 192 -8.79 -4.31 -20.00
C VAL A 192 -7.76 -4.25 -18.88
N ARG A 193 -8.10 -4.69 -17.65
CA ARG A 193 -7.22 -4.55 -16.48
C ARG A 193 -6.59 -5.85 -15.98
N LEU A 194 -7.02 -7.02 -16.46
CA LEU A 194 -6.72 -8.30 -15.79
C LEU A 194 -5.70 -9.21 -16.47
N SER A 195 -5.29 -9.00 -17.73
CA SER A 195 -4.29 -9.86 -18.41
C SER A 195 -4.51 -11.38 -18.22
N VAL A 196 -5.74 -11.83 -17.97
CA VAL A 196 -6.11 -13.25 -17.84
C VAL A 196 -6.68 -13.71 -19.17
N ARG A 197 -6.28 -14.91 -19.63
CA ARG A 197 -6.79 -15.51 -20.87
C ARG A 197 -8.31 -15.70 -20.80
N PRO A 198 -9.09 -15.21 -21.80
CA PRO A 198 -10.56 -15.24 -21.78
C PRO A 198 -11.19 -16.62 -21.53
N SER A 199 -10.55 -17.71 -21.95
CA SER A 199 -11.06 -19.08 -21.78
C SER A 199 -11.14 -19.54 -20.32
N MET A 200 -10.27 -19.05 -19.43
CA MET A 200 -10.31 -19.40 -18.00
C MET A 200 -11.51 -18.77 -17.30
N VAL A 201 -11.92 -17.56 -17.71
CA VAL A 201 -13.10 -16.86 -17.19
C VAL A 201 -14.39 -17.63 -17.53
N TRP A 202 -14.52 -18.12 -18.77
CA TRP A 202 -15.67 -18.93 -19.20
C TRP A 202 -15.76 -20.29 -18.50
N SER A 203 -14.62 -20.91 -18.21
CA SER A 203 -14.55 -22.21 -17.53
C SER A 203 -15.01 -22.10 -16.06
N GLY A 204 -14.60 -21.04 -15.36
CA GLY A 204 -15.06 -20.75 -14.00
C GLY A 204 -16.55 -20.45 -13.94
N LEU A 205 -17.08 -19.74 -14.95
CA LEU A 205 -18.51 -19.46 -15.11
C LEU A 205 -19.38 -20.71 -15.16
N ALA A 206 -18.99 -21.63 -16.05
CA ALA A 206 -19.76 -22.84 -16.32
C ALA A 206 -19.81 -23.73 -15.08
N LEU A 207 -18.71 -23.80 -14.32
CA LEU A 207 -18.61 -24.60 -13.11
C LEU A 207 -19.49 -24.05 -11.98
N ALA A 208 -19.49 -22.74 -11.77
CA ALA A 208 -20.31 -22.11 -10.73
C ALA A 208 -21.80 -22.21 -11.05
N ALA A 209 -22.20 -21.89 -12.29
CA ALA A 209 -23.59 -22.02 -12.73
C ALA A 209 -24.10 -23.47 -12.63
N ALA A 210 -23.26 -24.45 -13.01
CA ALA A 210 -23.59 -25.87 -12.88
C ALA A 210 -23.74 -26.31 -11.42
N ALA A 211 -22.86 -25.85 -10.52
CA ALA A 211 -22.94 -26.17 -9.09
C ALA A 211 -24.16 -25.55 -8.39
N SER A 212 -24.50 -24.30 -8.73
CA SER A 212 -25.68 -23.59 -8.22
C SER A 212 -26.98 -24.20 -8.73
N ALA A 213 -27.09 -24.47 -10.03
CA ALA A 213 -28.29 -25.10 -10.59
C ALA A 213 -28.49 -26.53 -10.06
N TYR A 214 -27.41 -27.29 -9.91
CA TYR A 214 -27.47 -28.67 -9.44
C TYR A 214 -27.78 -28.79 -7.94
N SER A 215 -27.26 -27.90 -7.09
CA SER A 215 -27.54 -27.89 -5.64
C SER A 215 -29.01 -27.56 -5.33
N VAL A 216 -29.63 -26.66 -6.10
CA VAL A 216 -31.06 -26.35 -5.97
C VAL A 216 -31.93 -27.54 -6.42
N LEU A 217 -31.54 -28.25 -7.48
CA LEU A 217 -32.33 -29.32 -8.09
C LEU A 217 -32.07 -30.74 -7.51
N ALA A 218 -31.04 -30.95 -6.70
CA ALA A 218 -30.68 -32.28 -6.19
C ALA A 218 -31.45 -32.68 -4.90
N VAL A 219 -31.87 -33.96 -4.85
CA VAL A 219 -32.51 -34.66 -3.71
C VAL A 219 -31.59 -34.65 -2.45
N PRO A 220 -32.12 -34.56 -1.21
CA PRO A 220 -31.35 -34.41 0.04
C PRO A 220 -30.13 -35.35 0.21
N ASP A 221 -30.25 -36.64 -0.10
CA ASP A 221 -29.12 -37.61 0.02
C ASP A 221 -27.94 -37.29 -0.91
N ARG A 222 -28.20 -36.63 -2.04
CA ARG A 222 -27.15 -36.16 -2.95
C ARG A 222 -26.54 -34.84 -2.47
N ARG A 223 -27.31 -33.98 -1.78
CA ARG A 223 -26.80 -32.77 -1.14
C ARG A 223 -25.81 -33.12 -0.02
N GLN A 224 -26.10 -34.14 0.79
CA GLN A 224 -25.21 -34.62 1.85
C GLN A 224 -23.87 -35.13 1.29
N ARG A 225 -23.88 -35.97 0.24
CA ARG A 225 -22.64 -36.46 -0.39
C ARG A 225 -21.79 -35.36 -1.01
N ILE A 226 -22.42 -34.31 -1.53
CA ILE A 226 -21.70 -33.15 -2.08
C ILE A 226 -21.15 -32.28 -0.96
N ALA A 227 -21.92 -32.09 0.12
CA ALA A 227 -21.46 -31.40 1.31
C ALA A 227 -20.26 -32.13 1.94
N GLU A 228 -20.26 -33.46 1.98
CA GLU A 228 -19.12 -34.27 2.43
C GLU A 228 -17.90 -34.13 1.51
N ARG A 229 -18.11 -34.05 0.18
CA ARG A 229 -17.02 -33.82 -0.79
C ARG A 229 -16.49 -32.38 -0.78
N LEU A 230 -17.34 -31.41 -0.45
CA LEU A 230 -16.98 -30.00 -0.32
C LEU A 230 -16.45 -29.65 1.06
N LYS A 231 -16.71 -30.47 2.09
CA LYS A 231 -16.23 -30.29 3.46
C LYS A 231 -14.74 -29.91 3.54
N PRO A 232 -13.79 -30.62 2.89
CA PRO A 232 -12.38 -30.23 2.93
C PRO A 232 -12.10 -28.87 2.25
N LEU A 233 -12.89 -28.48 1.25
CA LEU A 233 -12.78 -27.16 0.62
C LEU A 233 -13.35 -26.06 1.53
N ILE A 234 -14.46 -26.33 2.20
CA ILE A 234 -15.09 -25.42 3.18
C ILE A 234 -14.16 -25.24 4.39
N GLU A 235 -13.57 -26.32 4.92
CA GLU A 235 -12.61 -26.27 6.03
C GLU A 235 -11.35 -25.49 5.64
N ARG A 236 -10.81 -25.71 4.42
CA ARG A 236 -9.69 -24.93 3.90
C ARG A 236 -10.03 -23.45 3.72
N ALA A 237 -11.24 -23.15 3.25
CA ALA A 237 -11.72 -21.77 3.11
C ALA A 237 -11.87 -21.11 4.49
N GLY A 238 -12.47 -21.80 5.47
CA GLY A 238 -12.60 -21.33 6.85
C GLY A 238 -11.24 -21.06 7.49
N ALA A 239 -10.28 -21.98 7.37
CA ALA A 239 -8.92 -21.80 7.88
C ALA A 239 -8.14 -20.70 7.14
N ALA A 240 -8.46 -20.39 5.89
CA ALA A 240 -7.87 -19.26 5.17
C ALA A 240 -8.46 -17.92 5.65
N ILE A 241 -9.76 -17.87 5.93
CA ILE A 241 -10.44 -16.70 6.51
C ILE A 241 -9.86 -16.41 7.90
N GLU A 242 -9.80 -17.42 8.78
CA GLU A 242 -9.28 -17.28 10.14
C GLU A 242 -7.82 -16.81 10.16
N ARG A 243 -6.97 -17.35 9.28
CA ARG A 243 -5.58 -16.88 9.12
C ARG A 243 -5.52 -15.43 8.63
N GLY A 244 -6.40 -15.05 7.70
CA GLY A 244 -6.49 -13.68 7.22
C GLY A 244 -6.97 -12.71 8.30
N ASP A 245 -7.94 -13.11 9.12
CA ASP A 245 -8.47 -12.30 10.21
C ASP A 245 -7.44 -12.17 11.35
N THR A 246 -6.72 -13.25 11.66
CA THR A 246 -5.58 -13.23 12.59
C THR A 246 -4.46 -12.32 12.10
N ALA A 247 -4.05 -12.45 10.84
CA ALA A 247 -3.01 -11.59 10.25
C ALA A 247 -3.43 -10.12 10.24
N ARG A 248 -4.70 -9.86 9.93
CA ARG A 248 -5.30 -8.52 9.99
C ARG A 248 -5.21 -7.96 11.40
N GLN A 249 -5.68 -8.71 12.40
CA GLN A 249 -5.66 -8.29 13.79
C GLN A 249 -4.24 -8.05 14.28
N ALA A 250 -3.28 -8.92 13.94
CA ALA A 250 -1.89 -8.74 14.31
C ALA A 250 -1.26 -7.46 13.73
N LEU A 251 -1.58 -7.09 12.49
CA LEU A 251 -1.12 -5.82 11.89
C LEU A 251 -1.81 -4.59 12.49
N ARG A 252 -3.05 -4.77 12.97
CA ARG A 252 -3.90 -3.78 13.66
C ARG A 252 -3.32 -3.47 15.03
N ASP A 253 -3.07 -4.51 15.82
CA ASP A 253 -2.50 -4.43 17.17
C ASP A 253 -1.01 -4.04 17.15
N GLY A 254 -0.30 -4.43 16.08
CA GLY A 254 1.08 -4.05 15.83
C GLY A 254 1.26 -2.65 15.25
N ARG A 255 0.26 -1.75 15.31
CA ARG A 255 0.40 -0.38 14.81
C ARG A 255 1.53 0.35 15.54
N LEU A 256 2.46 0.91 14.78
CA LEU A 256 3.66 1.57 15.29
C LEU A 256 3.51 3.09 15.33
N ILE A 257 2.88 3.66 14.30
CA ILE A 257 2.65 5.10 14.18
C ILE A 257 1.21 5.41 14.56
N ALA A 258 1.04 6.19 15.63
CA ALA A 258 -0.28 6.66 16.04
C ALA A 258 -0.93 7.48 14.91
N ALA A 259 -2.27 7.41 14.81
CA ALA A 259 -2.97 8.33 13.94
C ALA A 259 -2.68 9.76 14.44
N PRO A 260 -2.40 10.72 13.55
CA PRO A 260 -2.24 12.10 13.99
C PRO A 260 -3.55 12.55 14.64
N GLU A 261 -3.50 12.97 15.90
CA GLU A 261 -4.62 13.63 16.59
C GLU A 261 -4.71 15.08 16.09
N THR A 262 -5.24 15.24 14.89
CA THR A 262 -5.28 16.53 14.19
C THR A 262 -6.61 16.75 13.48
N ASP A 263 -7.11 17.98 13.56
CA ASP A 263 -8.26 18.49 12.84
C ASP A 263 -7.87 19.21 11.53
N ARG A 264 -6.60 19.08 11.14
CA ARG A 264 -6.04 19.70 9.94
C ARG A 264 -6.56 19.03 8.67
N LEU A 265 -7.06 19.86 7.75
CA LEU A 265 -7.60 19.43 6.46
C LEU A 265 -6.55 18.67 5.63
N GLU A 266 -5.30 19.08 5.71
CA GLU A 266 -4.14 18.43 5.07
C GLU A 266 -4.07 16.93 5.39
N ALA A 267 -4.18 16.58 6.68
CA ALA A 267 -4.07 15.20 7.14
C ALA A 267 -5.27 14.37 6.69
N TRP A 268 -6.48 14.93 6.75
CA TRP A 268 -7.69 14.23 6.29
C TRP A 268 -7.67 13.99 4.79
N VAL A 269 -7.29 15.01 4.01
CA VAL A 269 -7.15 14.90 2.55
C VAL A 269 -6.06 13.90 2.18
N ALA A 270 -4.90 13.93 2.84
CA ALA A 270 -3.83 12.98 2.59
C ALA A 270 -4.23 11.54 2.93
N ALA A 271 -4.85 11.31 4.10
CA ALA A 271 -5.33 10.00 4.50
C ALA A 271 -6.43 9.46 3.56
N HIS A 272 -7.25 10.33 2.97
CA HIS A 272 -8.22 9.95 1.94
C HIS A 272 -7.55 9.62 0.61
N LEU A 273 -6.72 10.52 0.09
CA LEU A 273 -6.08 10.41 -1.22
C LEU A 273 -5.08 9.26 -1.31
N VAL A 274 -4.45 8.87 -0.19
CA VAL A 274 -3.56 7.70 -0.18
C VAL A 274 -4.30 6.39 -0.47
N ARG A 275 -5.58 6.30 -0.06
CA ARG A 275 -6.44 5.12 -0.27
C ARG A 275 -7.28 5.22 -1.54
N ASN A 276 -7.58 6.45 -1.96
CA ASN A 276 -8.40 6.75 -3.12
C ASN A 276 -7.64 7.71 -4.06
N PRO A 277 -6.53 7.27 -4.67
CA PRO A 277 -5.82 8.10 -5.64
C PRO A 277 -6.73 8.38 -6.84
N ASP A 278 -6.47 9.49 -7.55
CA ASP A 278 -7.28 9.98 -8.66
C ASP A 278 -8.68 10.50 -8.23
N SER A 279 -8.87 10.80 -6.94
CA SER A 279 -10.13 11.38 -6.47
C SER A 279 -10.29 12.84 -6.89
N THR A 280 -11.49 13.19 -7.34
CA THR A 280 -11.84 14.58 -7.68
C THR A 280 -12.08 15.42 -6.42
N MET A 281 -11.95 16.74 -6.51
CA MET A 281 -12.25 17.64 -5.38
C MET A 281 -13.65 17.43 -4.80
N GLY A 282 -14.66 17.15 -5.65
CA GLY A 282 -16.02 16.86 -5.22
C GLY A 282 -16.10 15.56 -4.42
N ALA A 283 -15.48 14.49 -4.92
CA ALA A 283 -15.44 13.20 -4.24
C ALA A 283 -14.71 13.28 -2.88
N ILE A 284 -13.61 14.04 -2.80
CA ILE A 284 -12.90 14.29 -1.54
C ILE A 284 -13.82 15.02 -0.54
N GLY A 285 -14.49 16.09 -0.99
CA GLY A 285 -15.38 16.88 -0.13
C GLY A 285 -16.62 16.14 0.36
N GLU A 286 -17.13 15.20 -0.45
CA GLU A 286 -18.23 14.30 -0.07
C GLU A 286 -17.76 13.21 0.90
N ALA A 287 -16.67 12.51 0.57
CA ALA A 287 -16.17 11.39 1.37
C ALA A 287 -15.68 11.82 2.76
N LEU A 288 -15.18 13.04 2.90
CA LEU A 288 -14.73 13.61 4.17
C LEU A 288 -15.81 14.41 4.89
N ASP A 289 -17.04 14.47 4.35
CA ASP A 289 -18.14 15.30 4.87
C ASP A 289 -17.70 16.73 5.20
N LEU A 290 -16.91 17.34 4.30
CA LEU A 290 -16.32 18.64 4.56
C LEU A 290 -17.40 19.72 4.63
N ASP A 291 -17.31 20.60 5.63
CA ASP A 291 -18.16 21.76 5.71
C ASP A 291 -17.90 22.78 4.57
N THR A 292 -18.72 23.83 4.51
CA THR A 292 -18.60 24.86 3.45
C THR A 292 -17.29 25.66 3.54
N ALA A 293 -16.67 25.78 4.72
CA ALA A 293 -15.40 26.48 4.87
C ALA A 293 -14.23 25.63 4.35
N ALA A 294 -14.14 24.38 4.79
CA ALA A 294 -13.13 23.41 4.35
C ALA A 294 -13.23 23.12 2.85
N ARG A 295 -14.45 22.98 2.29
CA ARG A 295 -14.65 22.84 0.83
C ARG A 295 -14.12 24.03 0.03
N ARG A 296 -14.16 25.26 0.59
CA ARG A 296 -13.60 26.45 -0.05
C ARG A 296 -12.08 26.49 0.00
N GLN A 297 -11.47 25.88 1.02
CA GLN A 297 -10.01 25.81 1.17
C GLN A 297 -9.38 24.69 0.33
N LEU A 298 -10.11 23.59 0.10
CA LEU A 298 -9.63 22.41 -0.62
C LEU A 298 -8.93 22.71 -1.97
N PRO A 299 -9.47 23.59 -2.86
CA PRO A 299 -8.80 23.88 -4.14
C PRO A 299 -7.48 24.64 -4.00
N ALA A 300 -7.36 25.49 -2.98
CA ALA A 300 -6.11 26.18 -2.71
C ALA A 300 -5.09 25.20 -2.13
N LEU A 301 -5.52 24.39 -1.15
CA LEU A 301 -4.70 23.37 -0.51
C LEU A 301 -4.09 22.39 -1.52
N LEU A 302 -4.93 21.78 -2.37
CA LEU A 302 -4.47 20.78 -3.33
C LEU A 302 -3.47 21.35 -4.35
N ARG A 303 -3.59 22.63 -4.71
CA ARG A 303 -2.72 23.27 -5.70
C ARG A 303 -1.40 23.78 -5.11
N SER A 304 -1.40 24.19 -3.85
CA SER A 304 -0.23 24.82 -3.24
C SER A 304 0.61 23.85 -2.42
N HIS A 305 -0.02 22.86 -1.77
CA HIS A 305 0.69 21.96 -0.88
C HIS A 305 1.48 20.90 -1.67
N PRO A 306 2.81 20.78 -1.46
CA PRO A 306 3.69 19.99 -2.34
C PRO A 306 3.46 18.48 -2.27
N SER A 307 2.82 17.99 -1.21
CA SER A 307 2.48 16.57 -1.08
C SER A 307 1.31 16.12 -1.97
N PHE A 308 0.55 17.05 -2.58
CA PHE A 308 -0.59 16.73 -3.44
C PHE A 308 -0.27 17.00 -4.90
N GLU A 309 -0.67 16.07 -5.76
CA GLU A 309 -0.34 16.11 -7.18
C GLU A 309 -1.60 15.85 -8.01
N LEU A 310 -1.75 16.62 -9.09
CA LEU A 310 -2.80 16.40 -10.07
C LEU A 310 -2.35 15.28 -11.02
N VAL A 311 -2.98 14.11 -10.94
CA VAL A 311 -2.58 12.89 -11.68
C VAL A 311 -3.44 12.60 -12.91
N SER A 312 -4.60 13.23 -13.01
CA SER A 312 -5.46 13.19 -14.20
C SER A 312 -6.09 14.56 -14.45
N ARG A 313 -7.01 14.66 -15.42
CA ARG A 313 -7.69 15.93 -15.74
C ARG A 313 -8.32 16.59 -14.51
N TYR A 314 -8.80 15.80 -13.55
CA TYR A 314 -9.50 16.28 -12.36
C TYR A 314 -9.14 15.53 -11.07
N GLY A 315 -8.37 14.45 -11.15
CA GLY A 315 -8.07 13.59 -10.03
C GLY A 315 -6.71 13.89 -9.39
N TRP A 316 -6.71 13.78 -8.07
CA TRP A 316 -5.59 14.12 -7.21
C TRP A 316 -5.03 12.87 -6.51
N ALA A 317 -3.76 12.91 -6.13
CA ALA A 317 -3.11 11.86 -5.35
C ALA A 317 -2.15 12.46 -4.32
N VAL A 318 -1.73 11.63 -3.35
CA VAL A 318 -0.59 11.96 -2.48
C VAL A 318 0.69 11.47 -3.14
N GLY A 319 1.60 12.41 -3.38
CA GLY A 319 2.87 12.15 -4.06
C GLY A 319 2.71 11.84 -5.55
N ARG A 320 3.84 11.55 -6.19
CA ARG A 320 3.96 11.33 -7.63
C ARG A 320 4.67 10.02 -7.93
N ILE A 321 4.17 9.29 -8.92
CA ILE A 321 4.92 8.19 -9.54
C ILE A 321 6.09 8.77 -10.33
N ARG A 322 7.30 8.27 -10.09
CA ARG A 322 8.49 8.61 -10.87
C ARG A 322 8.75 7.51 -11.90
N SER A 323 9.21 7.88 -13.09
CA SER A 323 9.56 6.93 -14.15
C SER A 323 11.05 6.64 -14.22
N GLU A 324 11.88 7.42 -13.51
CA GLU A 324 13.33 7.35 -13.55
C GLU A 324 13.90 7.74 -12.19
N LEU A 325 15.03 7.13 -11.81
CA LEU A 325 15.81 7.53 -10.64
C LEU A 325 16.53 8.85 -10.90
N GLU A 326 16.67 9.69 -9.87
CA GLU A 326 17.63 10.79 -9.92
C GLU A 326 19.05 10.23 -10.17
N THR A 327 19.69 10.74 -11.22
CA THR A 327 21.03 10.31 -11.67
C THR A 327 22.15 11.16 -11.07
N GLN A 328 21.83 12.26 -10.37
CA GLN A 328 22.81 13.13 -9.73
C GLN A 328 22.35 13.54 -8.32
N PRO A 329 23.24 13.61 -7.32
CA PRO A 329 22.94 14.31 -6.06
C PRO A 329 22.56 15.75 -6.39
N SER A 330 21.47 16.27 -5.81
CA SER A 330 21.20 17.70 -5.80
C SER A 330 22.48 18.47 -5.45
N LEU A 331 22.77 19.56 -6.18
CA LEU A 331 23.92 20.44 -5.95
C LEU A 331 24.00 20.98 -4.50
N SER A 332 22.91 20.91 -3.74
CA SER A 332 22.85 21.30 -2.33
C SER A 332 23.32 20.21 -1.34
N TRP A 333 23.50 18.96 -1.78
CA TRP A 333 23.90 17.88 -0.90
C TRP A 333 25.42 17.68 -0.90
N LYS A 334 26.00 17.73 0.30
CA LYS A 334 27.37 17.28 0.55
C LYS A 334 27.29 15.93 1.27
N PRO A 335 27.97 14.89 0.79
CA PRO A 335 28.12 13.67 1.58
C PRO A 335 28.72 14.05 2.94
N ARG A 336 28.14 13.55 4.04
CA ARG A 336 28.83 13.59 5.33
C ARG A 336 30.16 12.88 5.11
N SER A 337 31.25 13.64 5.03
CA SER A 337 32.59 13.11 5.04
C SER A 337 32.68 12.22 6.27
N SER A 338 33.03 10.96 6.06
CA SER A 338 33.36 10.01 7.12
C SER A 338 34.27 10.70 8.13
N GLU A 339 33.72 11.11 9.27
CA GLU A 339 34.53 11.47 10.41
C GLU A 339 35.20 10.18 10.87
N THR A 340 36.46 10.08 10.49
CA THR A 340 37.49 9.30 11.17
C THR A 340 37.30 9.37 12.69
N ARG A 341 36.85 8.27 13.30
CA ARG A 341 37.69 7.39 14.15
C ARG A 341 36.99 6.10 14.52
#